data_AF-A0A6P8W0Z7-F1
#
_entry.id   AF-A0A6P8W0Z7-F1
#
_cell.length_a   1.000
_cell.length_b   1.000
_cell.length_c   1.000
_cell.angle_alpha   90.00
_cell.angle_beta   90.00
_cell.angle_gamma   90.00
#
_symmetry.space_group_name_H-M   'P 1'
#
loop_
_entity.id
_entity.type
_entity.pdbx_description
1 polymer ?
#
loop_
_entity_poly.entity_id
_entity_poly.type
_entity_poly.pdbx_seq_one_letter_code
_entity_poly.pdbx_strand_id
1 'polypeptide(L)'
;MIRSVSWSNGPTKHQACRLMVIVKVGSGTPTIVPRYRQFPIISKKHILESELLSGAMWFWILWHSWHDPDMVFGHFPWPEASEWTDEELGIPPDDEE
;
A
#
# COMPACT_ATOMS: atom_id res chain seq x y z
N MET A 1 29.85 -33.83 19.15
CA MET A 1 30.34 -33.57 17.77
C MET A 1 30.18 -32.08 17.50
N ILE A 2 31.19 -31.28 17.85
CA ILE A 2 31.16 -29.81 17.82
C ILE A 2 31.91 -29.35 16.57
N ARG A 3 31.24 -28.68 15.64
CA ARG A 3 31.89 -28.13 14.43
C ARG A 3 32.54 -26.79 14.78
N SER A 4 33.84 -26.71 14.55
CA SER A 4 34.68 -25.53 14.73
C SER A 4 34.24 -24.37 13.82
N VAL A 5 33.88 -23.24 14.42
CA VAL A 5 33.74 -21.95 13.73
C VAL A 5 35.13 -21.36 13.56
N SER A 6 35.60 -21.29 12.31
CA SER A 6 36.88 -20.67 11.97
C SER A 6 36.69 -19.17 11.74
N TRP A 7 37.08 -18.36 12.73
CA TRP A 7 37.20 -16.91 12.59
C TRP A 7 38.56 -16.56 11.95
N SER A 8 38.54 -15.92 10.78
CA SER A 8 39.73 -15.33 10.17
C SER A 8 39.92 -13.93 10.73
N ASN A 9 41.02 -13.72 11.46
CA ASN A 9 41.41 -12.44 12.03
C ASN A 9 42.14 -11.59 10.97
N GLY A 10 41.48 -10.52 10.50
CA GLY A 10 42.08 -9.42 9.72
C GLY A 10 42.04 -8.09 10.49
N PRO A 11 42.94 -7.14 10.22
CA PRO A 11 43.31 -6.07 11.13
C PRO A 11 42.23 -4.99 11.30
N THR A 12 42.26 -4.45 12.52
CA THR A 12 41.31 -3.55 13.17
C THR A 12 41.20 -2.13 12.58
N LYS A 13 40.10 -1.46 12.99
CA LYS A 13 39.82 -0.02 13.15
C LYS A 13 39.03 0.61 12.00
N HIS A 14 37.98 1.34 12.38
CA HIS A 14 36.94 1.97 11.57
C HIS A 14 35.77 1.05 11.19
N GLN A 15 35.00 0.71 12.23
CA GLN A 15 33.55 0.51 12.14
C GLN A 15 32.90 1.81 11.63
N ALA A 16 32.96 2.06 10.33
CA ALA A 16 32.17 3.11 9.70
C ALA A 16 30.86 2.46 9.23
N CYS A 17 29.73 2.98 9.74
CA CYS A 17 28.38 2.64 9.33
C CYS A 17 28.28 2.39 7.82
N ARG A 18 28.36 1.12 7.42
CA ARG A 18 28.19 0.70 6.04
C ARG A 18 26.88 -0.05 5.95
N LEU A 19 25.77 0.69 6.06
CA LEU A 19 24.47 0.18 5.63
C LEU A 19 24.44 0.21 4.09
N MET A 20 25.24 -0.66 3.47
CA MET A 20 25.13 -0.93 2.04
C MET A 20 24.18 -2.12 1.93
N VAL A 21 22.89 -1.85 1.71
CA VAL A 21 21.93 -2.89 1.35
C VAL A 21 22.32 -3.38 -0.04
N ILE A 22 23.13 -4.45 -0.09
CA ILE A 22 23.53 -5.12 -1.33
C ILE A 22 22.59 -6.30 -1.50
N VAL A 23 21.56 -6.15 -2.34
CA VAL A 23 20.73 -7.28 -2.79
C VAL A 23 21.57 -8.07 -3.81
N LYS A 24 22.08 -9.23 -3.41
CA LYS A 24 22.76 -10.17 -4.32
C LYS A 24 21.74 -11.14 -4.92
N VAL A 25 21.65 -11.20 -6.25
CA VAL A 25 20.95 -12.28 -6.98
C VAL A 25 21.99 -13.04 -7.80
N GLY A 26 22.18 -14.33 -7.46
CA GLY A 26 22.74 -15.40 -8.30
C GLY A 26 24.21 -15.32 -8.75
N SER A 27 24.62 -14.21 -9.35
CA SER A 27 25.98 -13.96 -9.83
C SER A 27 26.55 -12.79 -9.07
N GLY A 28 27.80 -12.87 -8.60
CA GLY A 28 28.42 -11.90 -7.68
C GLY A 28 28.48 -10.43 -8.15
N THR A 29 27.98 -10.11 -9.35
CA THR A 29 27.77 -8.76 -9.90
C THR A 29 26.41 -8.19 -9.47
N PRO A 30 26.38 -7.16 -8.59
CA PRO A 30 25.14 -6.44 -8.32
C PRO A 30 24.70 -5.69 -9.58
N THR A 31 23.45 -5.88 -10.01
CA THR A 31 22.87 -5.20 -11.18
C THR A 31 22.71 -3.69 -10.97
N ILE A 32 22.64 -3.24 -9.71
CA ILE A 32 22.46 -1.85 -9.33
C ILE A 32 23.72 -1.41 -8.58
N VAL A 33 24.52 -0.54 -9.21
CA VAL A 33 25.73 0.02 -8.60
C VAL A 33 25.40 1.28 -7.79
N PRO A 34 25.94 1.42 -6.56
CA PRO A 34 25.76 2.64 -5.78
C PRO A 34 26.50 3.80 -6.45
N ARG A 35 25.81 4.94 -6.60
CA ARG A 35 26.33 6.15 -7.24
C ARG A 35 26.07 7.34 -6.32
N TYR A 36 27.06 8.22 -6.14
CA TYR A 36 26.97 9.34 -5.21
C TYR A 36 26.35 10.58 -5.87
N ARG A 37 25.34 11.18 -5.22
CA ARG A 37 24.64 12.42 -5.63
C ARG A 37 24.10 12.46 -7.07
N GLN A 38 23.89 11.30 -7.69
CA GLN A 38 23.34 11.18 -9.04
C GLN A 38 22.16 10.21 -8.99
N PHE A 39 21.22 10.36 -9.94
CA PHE A 39 20.07 9.46 -10.02
C PHE A 39 20.53 8.00 -10.20
N PRO A 40 19.89 7.05 -9.48
CA PRO A 40 20.22 5.64 -9.61
C PRO A 40 19.81 5.12 -11.00
N ILE A 41 20.59 4.18 -11.53
CA ILE A 41 20.21 3.47 -12.75
C ILE A 41 19.12 2.45 -12.41
N ILE A 42 17.91 2.65 -12.94
CA ILE A 42 16.78 1.74 -12.74
C ILE A 42 16.70 0.78 -13.93
N SER A 43 16.42 -0.50 -13.66
CA SER A 43 16.16 -1.49 -14.71
C SER A 43 14.86 -1.16 -15.43
N LYS A 44 14.87 -1.25 -16.77
CA LYS A 44 13.65 -1.06 -17.59
C LYS A 44 12.52 -2.00 -17.22
N LYS A 45 12.84 -3.19 -16.70
CA LYS A 45 11.85 -4.17 -16.22
C LYS A 45 11.07 -3.62 -15.03
N HIS A 46 11.75 -2.97 -14.09
CA HIS A 46 11.09 -2.40 -12.90
C HIS A 46 10.21 -1.21 -13.24
N ILE A 47 10.59 -0.40 -14.23
CA ILE A 47 9.75 0.69 -14.72
C ILE A 47 8.45 0.10 -15.30
N LEU A 48 8.56 -0.88 -16.20
CA LEU A 48 7.42 -1.55 -16.80
C LEU A 48 6.51 -2.24 -15.76
N GLU A 49 7.09 -2.95 -14.79
CA GLU A 49 6.36 -3.59 -13.69
C GLU A 49 5.61 -2.55 -12.85
N SER A 50 6.24 -1.42 -12.54
CA SER A 50 5.60 -0.35 -11.76
C SER A 50 4.44 0.33 -12.51
N GLU A 51 4.59 0.54 -13.82
CA GLU A 51 3.55 1.10 -14.67
C GLU A 51 2.35 0.13 -14.81
N LEU A 52 2.63 -1.16 -14.99
CA LEU A 52 1.60 -2.20 -15.05
C LEU A 52 0.83 -2.33 -13.74
N LEU A 53 1.51 -2.30 -12.58
CA LEU A 53 0.87 -2.35 -11.27
C LEU A 53 0.02 -1.10 -11.00
N SER A 54 0.52 0.08 -11.34
CA SER A 54 -0.23 1.34 -11.24
C SER A 54 -1.49 1.31 -12.12
N GLY A 55 -1.36 0.84 -13.36
CA GLY A 55 -2.49 0.67 -14.27
C GLY A 55 -3.50 -0.36 -13.76
N ALA A 56 -3.03 -1.50 -13.22
CA ALA A 56 -3.89 -2.54 -12.65
C ALA A 56 -4.66 -2.05 -11.41
N MET A 57 -4.03 -1.24 -10.55
CA MET A 57 -4.69 -0.63 -9.39
C MET A 57 -5.84 0.28 -9.84
N TRP A 58 -5.60 1.20 -10.77
CA TRP A 58 -6.62 2.09 -11.27
C TRP A 58 -7.71 1.37 -12.07
N PHE A 59 -7.33 0.40 -12.89
CA PHE A 59 -8.26 -0.47 -13.60
C PHE A 59 -9.16 -1.20 -12.60
N TRP A 60 -8.61 -1.74 -11.51
CA TRP A 60 -9.38 -2.43 -10.49
C TRP A 60 -10.40 -1.51 -9.82
N ILE A 61 -10.01 -0.28 -9.44
CA ILE A 61 -10.93 0.69 -8.82
C ILE A 61 -12.09 1.03 -9.76
N LEU A 62 -11.80 1.32 -11.03
CA LEU A 62 -12.84 1.67 -12.01
C LEU A 62 -13.74 0.47 -12.35
N TRP A 63 -13.15 -0.72 -12.48
CA TRP A 63 -13.88 -1.96 -12.69
C TRP A 63 -14.82 -2.25 -11.52
N HIS A 64 -14.34 -2.15 -10.28
CA HIS A 64 -15.14 -2.40 -9.07
C HIS A 64 -16.25 -1.35 -8.90
N SER A 65 -15.94 -0.07 -9.16
CA SER A 65 -16.92 1.01 -9.12
C SER A 65 -18.06 0.84 -10.14
N TRP A 66 -17.78 0.23 -11.30
CA TRP A 66 -18.81 -0.10 -12.28
C TRP A 66 -19.61 -1.35 -11.93
N HIS A 67 -18.98 -2.40 -11.40
CA HIS A 67 -19.64 -3.67 -11.11
C HIS A 67 -20.43 -3.69 -9.80
N ASP A 68 -19.95 -3.01 -8.76
CA ASP A 68 -20.58 -2.97 -7.45
C ASP A 68 -20.70 -1.51 -6.93
N PRO A 69 -21.60 -0.70 -7.53
CA PRO A 69 -21.81 0.68 -7.09
C PRO A 69 -22.41 0.77 -5.69
N ASP A 70 -23.13 -0.27 -5.24
CA ASP A 70 -23.91 -0.26 -4.00
C ASP A 70 -23.04 -0.08 -2.74
N MET A 71 -21.77 -0.48 -2.79
CA MET A 71 -20.83 -0.31 -1.67
C MET A 71 -20.41 1.15 -1.48
N VAL A 72 -20.49 1.95 -2.55
CA VAL A 72 -20.08 3.36 -2.58
C VAL A 72 -21.29 4.28 -2.38
N PHE A 73 -22.43 3.94 -2.98
CA PHE A 73 -23.64 4.75 -2.94
C PHE A 73 -24.62 4.38 -1.81
N GLY A 74 -24.37 3.27 -1.11
CA GLY A 74 -25.20 2.80 -0.01
C GLY A 74 -26.25 1.79 -0.48
N HIS A 75 -26.33 0.65 0.22
CA HIS A 75 -27.27 -0.43 -0.12
C HIS A 75 -28.73 -0.12 0.21
N PHE A 76 -28.99 0.86 1.07
CA PHE A 76 -30.32 1.16 1.56
C PHE A 76 -30.69 2.61 1.20
N PRO A 77 -31.88 2.85 0.63
CA PRO A 77 -32.35 4.21 0.45
C PRO A 77 -32.47 4.87 1.82
N TRP A 78 -31.97 6.10 1.92
CA TRP A 78 -32.11 6.88 3.15
C TRP A 78 -33.59 7.28 3.30
N PRO A 79 -34.27 6.93 4.41
CA PRO A 79 -35.65 7.33 4.60
C PRO A 79 -35.74 8.84 4.78
N GLU A 80 -36.70 9.48 4.11
CA GLU A 80 -36.99 10.89 4.32
C GLU A 80 -37.61 11.07 5.71
N ALA A 81 -36.96 11.83 6.59
CA ALA A 81 -37.36 11.97 7.99
C ALA A 81 -38.74 12.64 8.19
N SER A 82 -39.30 13.25 7.13
CA SER A 82 -40.62 13.87 7.12
C SER A 82 -41.76 12.90 6.76
N GLU A 83 -41.45 11.67 6.34
CA GLU A 83 -42.44 10.62 6.07
C GLU A 83 -42.84 9.87 7.36
N TRP A 84 -42.09 10.04 8.45
CA TRP A 84 -42.47 9.53 9.76
C TRP A 84 -43.68 10.32 10.28
N THR A 85 -44.79 9.63 10.47
CA THR A 85 -46.03 10.23 10.94
C THR A 85 -45.91 10.57 12.43
N ASP A 86 -46.48 11.71 12.83
CA ASP A 86 -46.49 12.17 14.22
C ASP A 86 -47.12 11.13 15.19
N GLU A 87 -47.97 10.23 14.66
CA GLU A 87 -48.54 9.07 15.36
C GLU A 87 -47.51 7.97 15.70
N GLU A 88 -46.55 7.69 14.81
CA GLU A 88 -45.45 6.74 15.07
C GLU A 88 -44.38 7.35 15.99
N LEU A 89 -44.19 8.67 15.91
CA LEU A 89 -43.21 9.42 16.70
C LEU A 89 -43.74 9.84 18.09
N GLY A 90 -45.03 9.61 18.35
CA GLY A 90 -45.68 9.91 19.64
C GLY A 90 -45.74 11.40 19.95
N ILE A 91 -45.72 12.25 18.94
CA ILE A 91 -45.86 13.71 19.10
C ILE A 91 -47.37 13.97 19.25
N PRO A 92 -47.84 14.39 20.43
CA PRO A 92 -49.25 14.74 20.59
C PRO A 92 -49.59 15.92 19.66
N PRO A 93 -50.78 15.95 19.03
CA PRO A 93 -51.21 17.11 18.28
C PRO A 93 -51.31 18.31 19.22
N ASP A 94 -50.71 19.44 18.83
CA ASP A 94 -50.66 20.69 19.62
C ASP A 94 -52.03 21.41 19.78
N ASP A 95 -53.15 20.73 19.50
CA ASP A 95 -54.49 21.31 19.53
C ASP A 95 -55.09 21.31 20.96
N GLU A 96 -54.61 22.22 21.81
CA GLU A 96 -55.35 22.81 22.94
C GLU A 96 -55.04 24.31 23.09
N GLU A 97 -55.65 25.17 22.25
CA GLU A 97 -56.05 26.56 22.61
C GLU A 97 -57.32 27.01 21.87
#